data_AF-A0A388QVS1-F1
#
_entry.id   AF-A0A388QVS1-F1
#
_cell.length_a   1.000
_cell.length_b   1.000
_cell.length_c   1.000
_cell.angle_alpha   90.00
_cell.angle_beta   90.00
_cell.angle_gamma   90.00
#
_symmetry.space_group_name_H-M   'P 1'
#
loop_
_entity.id
_entity.type
_entity.pdbx_description
1 polymer ?
#
loop_
_entity_poly.entity_id
_entity_poly.type
_entity_poly.pdbx_seq_one_letter_code
_entity_poly.pdbx_strand_id
1 'polypeptide(L)'
;MTLAEVAKSRGYETMMIGKWHLGHLPEFLPTRQGFDHYFGLPYSNDMMKSRAGFPPLPLYRDEQVIETEPDQSQLTRRYTEEAVQFVRSHREQPFFLYLPYTMIHAPVAASANFKGKSAQGLLGDSVEEIDWSVGQIMGTLKELGLDERTLVIFTSDNGPAGRPAPPFSGNKTTNLEGGVREPCLMRWPGRIPAGTTCDRIAGNIDVLPTLAKVIGAQVPTDRILDGRDLSPLLADPSAPPVRDTHLYVTASQKLEAIRQGKWKLFLIEPAKRKGEPSRPALSLSTSRRTWPNTTMSRRSTRKWSRSCDRRRRPDGRNWRRTSDQSESVAMVWTPPNPRPRPRPPPGGYPT
;
A
#
# COMPACT_ATOMS: atom_id res chain seq x y z
N MET A 1 -14.28 5.56 -10.52
CA MET A 1 -13.70 4.26 -10.91
C MET A 1 -12.53 3.91 -10.00
N THR A 2 -12.80 3.00 -9.06
CA THR A 2 -11.84 2.38 -8.14
C THR A 2 -11.50 0.96 -8.60
N LEU A 3 -10.55 0.30 -7.91
CA LEU A 3 -10.26 -1.14 -8.11
C LEU A 3 -11.50 -2.01 -7.90
N ALA A 4 -12.32 -1.68 -6.89
CA ALA A 4 -13.51 -2.45 -6.57
C ALA A 4 -14.59 -2.28 -7.66
N GLU A 5 -14.78 -1.07 -8.20
CA GLU A 5 -15.69 -0.84 -9.33
C GLU A 5 -15.26 -1.60 -10.59
N VAL A 6 -13.94 -1.69 -10.85
CA VAL A 6 -13.39 -2.53 -11.93
C VAL A 6 -13.68 -4.01 -11.70
N ALA A 7 -13.44 -4.52 -10.50
CA ALA A 7 -13.73 -5.90 -10.15
C ALA A 7 -15.23 -6.21 -10.29
N LYS A 8 -16.11 -5.36 -9.73
CA LYS A 8 -17.56 -5.50 -9.82
C LYS A 8 -18.06 -5.55 -11.26
N SER A 9 -17.47 -4.80 -12.18
CA SER A 9 -17.86 -4.84 -13.60
C SER A 9 -17.65 -6.21 -14.24
N ARG A 10 -16.93 -7.12 -13.58
CA ARG A 10 -16.70 -8.51 -13.99
C ARG A 10 -17.34 -9.55 -13.06
N GLY A 11 -18.26 -9.13 -12.19
CA GLY A 11 -19.03 -10.03 -11.32
C GLY A 11 -18.25 -10.55 -10.12
N TYR A 12 -17.28 -9.77 -9.64
CA TYR A 12 -16.54 -10.07 -8.43
C TYR A 12 -17.32 -9.71 -7.19
N GLU A 13 -17.20 -10.54 -6.16
CA GLU A 13 -17.45 -10.08 -4.80
C GLU A 13 -16.28 -9.22 -4.32
N THR A 14 -16.56 -8.09 -3.67
CA THR A 14 -15.52 -7.14 -3.27
C THR A 14 -15.57 -6.82 -1.77
N MET A 15 -14.45 -7.01 -1.08
CA MET A 15 -14.33 -6.68 0.35
C MET A 15 -13.11 -5.83 0.62
N MET A 16 -13.31 -4.81 1.46
CA MET A 16 -12.24 -4.01 2.04
C MET A 16 -12.11 -4.28 3.54
N ILE A 17 -10.88 -4.49 4.01
CA ILE A 17 -10.59 -4.75 5.42
C ILE A 17 -9.44 -3.85 5.89
N GLY A 18 -9.67 -3.00 6.88
CA GLY A 18 -8.66 -2.10 7.44
C GLY A 18 -8.86 -0.63 7.11
N LYS A 19 -7.77 0.14 6.96
CA LYS A 19 -7.84 1.60 6.85
C LYS A 19 -8.35 2.06 5.48
N TRP A 20 -9.32 2.98 5.48
CA TRP A 20 -9.82 3.63 4.27
C TRP A 20 -9.11 4.93 3.88
N HIS A 21 -9.25 5.99 4.68
CA HIS A 21 -8.56 7.28 4.51
C HIS A 21 -8.84 8.06 3.21
N LEU A 22 -9.95 7.78 2.52
CA LEU A 22 -10.39 8.53 1.33
C LEU A 22 -11.71 9.29 1.55
N GLY A 23 -12.04 9.56 2.81
CA GLY A 23 -13.26 10.26 3.23
C GLY A 23 -14.08 9.41 4.20
N HIS A 24 -14.65 10.05 5.22
CA HIS A 24 -15.38 9.35 6.30
C HIS A 24 -16.87 9.70 6.36
N LEU A 25 -17.34 10.63 5.51
CA LEU A 25 -18.76 10.91 5.38
C LEU A 25 -19.43 9.77 4.59
N PRO A 26 -20.74 9.52 4.80
CA PRO A 26 -21.44 8.37 4.24
C PRO A 26 -21.23 8.17 2.73
N GLU A 27 -21.22 9.24 1.94
CA GLU A 27 -21.04 9.22 0.49
C GLU A 27 -19.62 8.81 0.03
N PHE A 28 -18.64 8.87 0.94
CA PHE A 28 -17.25 8.54 0.66
C PHE A 28 -16.82 7.20 1.26
N LEU A 29 -17.70 6.47 1.94
CA LEU A 29 -17.38 5.15 2.52
C LEU A 29 -17.04 4.12 1.43
N PRO A 30 -16.25 3.06 1.75
CA PRO A 30 -15.86 2.04 0.78
C PRO A 30 -17.05 1.38 0.05
N THR A 31 -18.17 1.16 0.75
CA THR A 31 -19.41 0.60 0.18
C THR A 31 -20.04 1.49 -0.90
N ARG A 32 -19.72 2.79 -0.90
CA ARG A 32 -20.10 3.77 -1.93
C ARG A 32 -19.07 3.93 -3.03
N GLN A 33 -17.96 3.19 -2.95
CA GLN A 33 -16.82 3.27 -3.86
C GLN A 33 -16.49 1.90 -4.47
N GLY A 34 -17.51 1.05 -4.62
CA GLY A 34 -17.45 -0.21 -5.33
C GLY A 34 -17.23 -1.44 -4.47
N PHE A 35 -16.99 -1.33 -3.16
CA PHE A 35 -16.92 -2.52 -2.28
C PHE A 35 -18.33 -3.01 -1.92
N ASP A 36 -18.53 -4.33 -1.82
CA ASP A 36 -19.77 -4.94 -1.27
C ASP A 36 -19.73 -4.94 0.25
N HIS A 37 -18.55 -5.22 0.81
CA HIS A 37 -18.33 -5.34 2.24
C HIS A 37 -17.17 -4.49 2.72
N TYR A 38 -17.30 -3.97 3.94
CA TYR A 38 -16.24 -3.21 4.62
C TYR A 38 -16.13 -3.60 6.10
N PHE A 39 -14.90 -3.81 6.56
CA PHE A 39 -14.61 -3.94 7.99
C PHE A 39 -13.32 -3.19 8.35
N GLY A 40 -13.40 -2.08 9.07
CA GLY A 40 -12.18 -1.33 9.37
C GLY A 40 -12.35 0.09 9.87
N LEU A 41 -11.24 0.84 9.85
CA LEU A 41 -11.17 2.22 10.32
C LEU A 41 -11.31 3.18 9.12
N PRO A 42 -12.19 4.20 9.19
CA PRO A 42 -12.41 5.09 8.06
C PRO A 42 -11.23 6.04 7.79
N TYR A 43 -10.28 6.14 8.72
CA TYR A 43 -9.10 7.01 8.69
C TYR A 43 -7.99 6.48 9.61
N SER A 44 -6.85 7.19 9.71
CA SER A 44 -5.69 6.76 10.50
C SER A 44 -6.03 6.55 11.98
N ASN A 45 -5.44 5.51 12.59
CA ASN A 45 -5.70 5.10 13.97
C ASN A 45 -5.22 6.08 15.06
N ASP A 46 -4.41 7.09 14.70
CA ASP A 46 -4.03 8.19 15.59
C ASP A 46 -5.04 9.36 15.58
N MET A 47 -6.07 9.32 14.73
CA MET A 47 -7.18 10.28 14.69
C MET A 47 -8.29 9.85 15.67
N MET A 48 -7.88 9.65 16.93
CA MET A 48 -8.68 9.09 18.03
C MET A 48 -8.86 10.09 19.18
N LYS A 49 -9.74 9.80 20.15
CA LYS A 49 -10.11 10.70 21.25
C LYS A 49 -8.91 11.19 22.09
N SER A 50 -7.87 10.36 22.23
CA SER A 50 -6.66 10.72 22.97
C SER A 50 -5.88 11.88 22.31
N ARG A 51 -6.18 12.21 21.05
CA ARG A 51 -5.63 13.35 20.33
C ARG A 51 -6.65 14.49 20.29
N ALA A 52 -6.26 15.63 20.85
CA ALA A 52 -7.11 16.82 20.92
C ALA A 52 -7.71 17.20 19.55
N GLY A 53 -9.03 17.32 19.50
CA GLY A 53 -9.78 17.70 18.30
C GLY A 53 -10.31 16.54 17.46
N PHE A 54 -10.06 15.28 17.85
CA PHE A 54 -10.63 14.11 17.18
C PHE A 54 -11.76 13.45 17.97
N PRO A 55 -12.79 12.92 17.29
CA PRO A 55 -13.83 12.12 17.93
C PRO A 55 -13.28 10.75 18.38
N PRO A 56 -14.05 9.96 19.14
CA PRO A 56 -13.74 8.55 19.37
C PRO A 56 -13.48 7.81 18.06
N LEU A 57 -12.40 7.03 17.99
CA LEU A 57 -12.02 6.26 16.80
C LEU A 57 -13.09 5.18 16.50
N PRO A 58 -13.82 5.25 15.39
CA PRO A 58 -14.85 4.26 15.09
C PRO A 58 -14.27 3.06 14.34
N LEU A 59 -14.78 1.88 14.63
CA LEU A 59 -14.64 0.69 13.80
C LEU A 59 -15.96 0.41 13.09
N TYR A 60 -15.90 0.29 11.78
CA TYR A 60 -17.07 0.07 10.93
C TYR A 60 -17.21 -1.41 10.56
N ARG A 61 -18.47 -1.85 10.46
CA ARG A 61 -18.89 -2.91 9.55
C ARG A 61 -19.86 -2.30 8.55
N ASP A 62 -19.49 -2.34 7.28
CA ASP A 62 -20.19 -1.69 6.18
C ASP A 62 -20.43 -0.19 6.50
N GLU A 63 -21.68 0.20 6.73
CA GLU A 63 -22.05 1.59 7.02
C GLU A 63 -22.33 1.86 8.51
N GLN A 64 -22.12 0.86 9.37
CA GLN A 64 -22.43 0.93 10.78
C GLN A 64 -21.17 0.95 11.64
N VAL A 65 -21.14 1.87 12.61
CA VAL A 65 -20.14 1.85 13.68
C VAL A 65 -20.51 0.74 14.66
N ILE A 66 -19.66 -0.28 14.76
CA ILE A 66 -19.86 -1.43 15.64
C ILE A 66 -19.10 -1.32 16.96
N GLU A 67 -18.09 -0.46 17.02
CA GLU A 67 -17.24 -0.26 18.18
C GLU A 67 -16.58 1.12 18.11
N THR A 68 -16.32 1.74 19.25
CA THR A 68 -15.57 3.00 19.36
C THR A 68 -14.37 2.82 20.29
N GLU A 69 -13.24 3.41 19.92
CA GLU A 69 -11.94 3.21 20.57
C GLU A 69 -11.57 1.72 20.67
N PRO A 70 -11.55 0.98 19.54
CA PRO A 70 -11.26 -0.44 19.56
C PRO A 70 -9.87 -0.71 20.11
N ASP A 71 -9.69 -1.85 20.79
CA ASP A 71 -8.36 -2.31 21.17
C ASP A 71 -7.51 -2.55 19.92
N GLN A 72 -6.62 -1.59 19.65
CA GLN A 72 -5.81 -1.58 18.44
C GLN A 72 -4.86 -2.78 18.38
N SER A 73 -4.51 -3.39 19.52
CA SER A 73 -3.68 -4.61 19.56
C SER A 73 -4.38 -5.84 18.97
N GLN A 74 -5.71 -5.79 18.82
CA GLN A 74 -6.51 -6.88 18.26
C GLN A 74 -6.85 -6.68 16.78
N LEU A 75 -6.58 -5.50 16.21
CA LEU A 75 -7.04 -5.18 14.85
C LEU A 75 -6.42 -6.10 13.80
N THR A 76 -5.12 -6.39 13.86
CA THR A 76 -4.48 -7.29 12.88
C THR A 76 -5.13 -8.67 12.92
N ARG A 77 -5.32 -9.26 14.10
CA ARG A 77 -6.02 -10.55 14.27
C ARG A 77 -7.44 -10.52 13.70
N ARG A 78 -8.24 -9.51 14.06
CA ARG A 78 -9.62 -9.38 13.58
C ARG A 78 -9.67 -9.22 12.06
N TYR A 79 -8.76 -8.46 11.47
CA TYR A 79 -8.65 -8.33 10.03
C TYR A 79 -8.26 -9.65 9.36
N THR A 80 -7.36 -10.44 9.96
CA THR A 80 -7.04 -11.79 9.49
C THR A 80 -8.26 -12.70 9.49
N GLU A 81 -9.05 -12.68 10.57
CA GLU A 81 -10.25 -13.52 10.73
C GLU A 81 -11.30 -13.18 9.67
N GLU A 82 -11.59 -11.89 9.47
CA GLU A 82 -12.51 -11.43 8.41
C GLU A 82 -12.00 -11.82 7.01
N ALA A 83 -10.69 -11.66 6.74
CA ALA A 83 -10.10 -12.03 5.46
C ALA A 83 -10.22 -13.54 5.17
N VAL A 84 -9.88 -14.39 6.15
CA VAL A 84 -9.99 -15.84 6.03
C VAL A 84 -11.45 -16.27 5.86
N GLN A 85 -12.36 -15.68 6.63
CA GLN A 85 -13.79 -15.97 6.51
C GLN A 85 -14.34 -15.57 5.14
N PHE A 86 -13.95 -14.40 4.62
CA PHE A 86 -14.35 -13.93 3.30
C PHE A 86 -13.89 -14.89 2.20
N VAL A 87 -12.60 -15.25 2.19
CA VAL A 87 -12.04 -16.20 1.21
C VAL A 87 -12.76 -17.55 1.26
N ARG A 88 -13.01 -18.10 2.45
CA ARG A 88 -13.74 -19.37 2.62
C ARG A 88 -15.17 -19.30 2.08
N SER A 89 -15.87 -18.20 2.36
CA SER A 89 -17.27 -18.02 1.97
C SER A 89 -17.44 -17.76 0.46
N HIS A 90 -16.38 -17.33 -0.22
CA HIS A 90 -16.39 -16.95 -1.64
C HIS A 90 -15.56 -17.87 -2.51
N ARG A 91 -15.34 -19.12 -2.09
CA ARG A 91 -14.46 -20.06 -2.83
C ARG A 91 -14.95 -20.43 -4.24
N GLU A 92 -16.25 -20.32 -4.53
CA GLU A 92 -16.85 -20.73 -5.80
C GLU A 92 -17.01 -19.56 -6.80
N GLN A 93 -16.93 -18.32 -6.32
CA GLN A 93 -17.09 -17.09 -7.09
C GLN A 93 -15.78 -16.28 -7.10
N PRO A 94 -15.51 -15.49 -8.15
CA PRO A 94 -14.34 -14.63 -8.14
C PRO A 94 -14.48 -13.54 -7.06
N PHE A 95 -13.41 -13.28 -6.32
CA PHE A 95 -13.39 -12.25 -5.28
C PHE A 95 -12.20 -11.30 -5.42
N PHE A 96 -12.38 -10.10 -4.89
CA PHE A 96 -11.36 -9.07 -4.71
C PHE A 96 -11.35 -8.64 -3.24
N LEU A 97 -10.26 -8.95 -2.55
CA LEU A 97 -10.01 -8.53 -1.18
C LEU A 97 -8.91 -7.46 -1.17
N TYR A 98 -9.24 -6.29 -0.63
CA TYR A 98 -8.29 -5.20 -0.36
C TYR A 98 -8.08 -5.08 1.15
N LEU A 99 -6.86 -5.37 1.61
CA LEU A 99 -6.48 -5.43 3.02
C LEU A 99 -5.36 -4.42 3.34
N PRO A 100 -5.67 -3.12 3.43
CA PRO A 100 -4.77 -2.10 3.98
C PRO A 100 -4.74 -2.19 5.52
N TYR A 101 -3.75 -2.90 6.06
CA TYR A 101 -3.59 -3.03 7.51
C TYR A 101 -3.43 -1.67 8.17
N THR A 102 -4.12 -1.47 9.29
CA THR A 102 -3.89 -0.30 10.16
C THR A 102 -2.48 -0.32 10.75
N MET A 103 -1.97 -1.48 11.14
CA MET A 103 -0.57 -1.61 11.53
C MET A 103 0.31 -1.55 10.27
N ILE A 104 1.48 -0.92 10.28
CA ILE A 104 2.32 -0.51 11.42
C ILE A 104 2.19 0.99 11.77
N HIS A 105 1.00 1.56 11.56
CA HIS A 105 0.71 2.94 11.89
C HIS A 105 0.75 3.25 13.39
N ALA A 106 1.38 4.38 13.73
CA ALA A 106 1.40 4.87 15.08
C ALA A 106 -0.03 5.29 15.51
N PRO A 107 -0.49 5.00 16.74
CA PRO A 107 0.19 4.23 17.78
C PRO A 107 0.33 2.75 17.38
N VAL A 108 1.57 2.26 17.41
CA VAL A 108 1.86 0.88 17.03
C VAL A 108 1.36 -0.05 18.14
N ALA A 109 0.72 -1.14 17.76
CA ALA A 109 0.26 -2.18 18.67
C ALA A 109 0.44 -3.57 18.06
N ALA A 110 0.61 -4.56 18.92
CA ALA A 110 0.69 -5.98 18.55
C ALA A 110 -0.07 -6.79 19.59
N SER A 111 -0.68 -7.90 19.17
CA SER A 111 -1.41 -8.78 20.09
C SER A 111 -0.46 -9.49 21.06
N ALA A 112 -1.02 -10.08 22.12
CA ALA A 112 -0.25 -10.79 23.13
C ALA A 112 0.62 -11.94 22.55
N ASN A 113 0.22 -12.51 21.41
CA ASN A 113 0.97 -13.56 20.74
C ASN A 113 2.25 -13.07 20.07
N PHE A 114 2.43 -11.76 19.86
CA PHE A 114 3.59 -11.18 19.19
C PHE A 114 4.31 -10.16 20.06
N LYS A 115 3.60 -9.48 20.95
CA LYS A 115 4.14 -8.43 21.81
C LYS A 115 5.35 -8.91 22.63
N GLY A 116 6.47 -8.21 22.47
CA GLY A 116 7.74 -8.46 23.14
C GLY A 116 8.57 -9.62 22.57
N LYS A 117 8.27 -10.11 21.37
CA LYS A 117 8.96 -11.27 20.77
C LYS A 117 9.98 -10.88 19.71
N SER A 118 9.75 -9.79 19.00
CA SER A 118 10.64 -9.35 17.93
C SER A 118 11.88 -8.65 18.46
N ALA A 119 13.02 -8.92 17.83
CA ALA A 119 14.27 -8.20 18.09
C ALA A 119 14.19 -6.69 17.74
N GLN A 120 13.17 -6.27 16.98
CA GLN A 120 12.94 -4.86 16.59
C GLN A 120 11.89 -4.16 17.48
N GLY A 121 11.59 -4.73 18.66
CA GLY A 121 10.61 -4.20 19.60
C GLY A 121 9.19 -4.19 19.04
N LEU A 122 8.33 -3.33 19.58
CA LEU A 122 6.90 -3.31 19.24
C LEU A 122 6.60 -3.12 17.76
N LEU A 123 7.45 -2.37 17.05
CA LEU A 123 7.33 -2.24 15.60
C LEU A 123 7.58 -3.57 14.89
N GLY A 124 8.61 -4.30 15.31
CA GLY A 124 8.89 -5.65 14.82
C GLY A 124 7.78 -6.62 15.15
N ASP A 125 7.22 -6.56 16.37
CA ASP A 125 6.09 -7.40 16.77
C ASP A 125 4.90 -7.22 15.83
N SER A 126 4.55 -5.98 15.48
CA SER A 126 3.48 -5.70 14.53
C SER A 126 3.80 -6.16 13.11
N VAL A 127 5.06 -6.08 12.67
CA VAL A 127 5.48 -6.60 11.36
C VAL A 127 5.37 -8.13 11.32
N GLU A 128 5.84 -8.82 12.35
CA GLU A 128 5.74 -10.28 12.48
C GLU A 128 4.28 -10.75 12.56
N GLU A 129 3.39 -9.96 13.18
CA GLU A 129 1.96 -10.26 13.21
C GLU A 129 1.29 -10.09 11.84
N ILE A 130 1.69 -9.08 11.05
CA ILE A 130 1.24 -8.92 9.65
C ILE A 130 1.76 -10.07 8.78
N ASP A 131 3.02 -10.48 8.96
CA ASP A 131 3.60 -11.63 8.26
C ASP A 131 2.81 -12.91 8.56
N TRP A 132 2.50 -13.17 9.83
CA TRP A 132 1.61 -14.26 10.23
C TRP A 132 0.23 -14.15 9.58
N SER A 133 -0.38 -12.97 9.56
CA SER A 133 -1.69 -12.72 8.97
C SER A 133 -1.72 -13.05 7.48
N VAL A 134 -0.73 -12.58 6.72
CA VAL A 134 -0.54 -12.94 5.31
C VAL A 134 -0.36 -14.45 5.18
N GLY A 135 0.42 -15.08 6.06
CA GLY A 135 0.56 -16.54 6.14
C GLY A 135 -0.77 -17.29 6.30
N GLN A 136 -1.70 -16.80 7.13
CA GLN A 136 -3.02 -17.40 7.30
C GLN A 136 -3.87 -17.32 6.01
N ILE A 137 -3.82 -16.18 5.32
CA ILE A 137 -4.53 -15.97 4.05
C ILE A 137 -3.95 -16.91 2.99
N MET A 138 -2.62 -16.95 2.85
CA MET A 138 -1.94 -17.84 1.90
C MET A 138 -2.22 -19.32 2.19
N GLY A 139 -2.21 -19.71 3.47
CA GLY A 139 -2.57 -21.06 3.90
C GLY A 139 -4.00 -21.43 3.53
N THR A 140 -4.95 -20.51 3.73
CA THR A 140 -6.35 -20.70 3.37
C THR A 140 -6.54 -20.85 1.86
N LEU A 141 -5.87 -20.02 1.04
CA LEU A 141 -5.90 -20.15 -0.43
C LEU A 141 -5.41 -21.54 -0.89
N LYS A 142 -4.35 -22.05 -0.27
CA LYS A 142 -3.81 -23.38 -0.58
C LYS A 142 -4.75 -24.50 -0.15
N GLU A 143 -5.29 -24.42 1.07
CA GLU A 143 -6.25 -25.40 1.61
C GLU A 143 -7.50 -25.52 0.72
N LEU A 144 -7.99 -24.40 0.20
CA LEU A 144 -9.17 -24.36 -0.66
C LEU A 144 -8.87 -24.63 -2.14
N GLY A 145 -7.62 -24.88 -2.53
CA GLY A 145 -7.23 -25.11 -3.92
C GLY A 145 -7.35 -23.87 -4.82
N LEU A 146 -7.30 -22.67 -4.24
CA LEU A 146 -7.42 -21.39 -4.93
C LEU A 146 -6.06 -20.78 -5.32
N ASP A 147 -4.96 -21.33 -4.82
CA ASP A 147 -3.62 -20.72 -4.90
C ASP A 147 -3.17 -20.40 -6.34
N GLU A 148 -3.27 -21.35 -7.28
CA GLU A 148 -2.93 -21.14 -8.70
C GLU A 148 -3.91 -20.21 -9.45
N ARG A 149 -5.05 -19.94 -8.83
CA ARG A 149 -6.10 -19.06 -9.34
C ARG A 149 -6.17 -17.78 -8.54
N THR A 150 -5.10 -17.38 -7.86
CA THR A 150 -5.09 -16.16 -7.08
C THR A 150 -3.82 -15.34 -7.34
N LEU A 151 -3.99 -14.10 -7.77
CA LEU A 151 -2.93 -13.09 -7.72
C LEU A 151 -2.94 -12.46 -6.33
N VAL A 152 -1.79 -12.49 -5.66
CA VAL A 152 -1.55 -11.79 -4.40
C VAL A 152 -0.51 -10.72 -4.63
N ILE A 153 -0.83 -9.48 -4.28
CA ILE A 153 0.07 -8.32 -4.31
C ILE A 153 0.26 -7.82 -2.89
N PHE A 154 1.50 -7.72 -2.44
CA PHE A 154 1.87 -7.12 -1.17
C PHE A 154 2.72 -5.87 -1.43
N THR A 155 2.31 -4.72 -0.91
CA THR A 155 3.05 -3.45 -1.04
C THR A 155 2.83 -2.53 0.18
N SER A 156 3.29 -1.28 0.10
CA SER A 156 2.99 -0.23 1.07
C SER A 156 2.53 1.08 0.40
N ASP A 157 1.94 1.98 1.19
CA ASP A 157 1.42 3.28 0.74
C ASP A 157 2.50 4.36 0.61
N ASN A 158 3.54 4.31 1.45
CA ASN A 158 4.67 5.24 1.48
C ASN A 158 5.81 4.72 2.37
N GLY A 159 6.96 5.38 2.30
CA GLY A 159 8.09 5.09 3.16
C GLY A 159 7.82 5.29 4.66
N PRO A 160 8.75 4.91 5.53
CA PRO A 160 8.52 4.87 6.95
C PRO A 160 8.44 6.27 7.56
N ALA A 161 7.65 6.48 8.62
CA ALA A 161 7.59 7.78 9.28
C ALA A 161 8.58 7.90 10.43
N GLY A 162 9.31 9.03 10.44
CA GLY A 162 10.23 9.37 11.54
C GLY A 162 11.49 8.50 11.65
N ARG A 163 11.60 7.40 10.90
CA ARG A 163 12.79 6.52 10.90
C ARG A 163 13.54 6.52 9.56
N PRO A 164 14.83 6.12 9.54
CA PRO A 164 15.59 5.90 8.31
C PRO A 164 15.04 4.71 7.50
N ALA A 165 15.29 4.71 6.19
CA ALA A 165 14.91 3.63 5.27
C ALA A 165 16.15 3.08 4.53
N PRO A 166 17.19 2.58 5.22
CA PRO A 166 18.41 2.15 4.57
C PRO A 166 18.14 1.03 3.55
N PRO A 167 18.83 1.03 2.39
CA PRO A 167 19.94 1.91 2.01
C PRO A 167 19.52 3.28 1.44
N PHE A 168 18.22 3.58 1.43
CA PHE A 168 17.67 4.75 0.77
C PHE A 168 17.65 5.99 1.69
N SER A 169 17.82 7.16 1.08
CA SER A 169 17.73 8.45 1.76
C SER A 169 16.27 8.90 1.89
N GLY A 170 15.99 9.67 2.93
CA GLY A 170 14.65 10.19 3.20
C GLY A 170 13.71 9.15 3.80
N ASN A 171 12.47 9.59 3.99
CA ASN A 171 11.43 8.85 4.66
C ASN A 171 10.06 9.45 4.29
N LYS A 172 8.97 9.04 4.94
CA LYS A 172 7.63 9.57 4.63
C LYS A 172 7.61 11.09 4.51
N THR A 173 6.78 11.59 3.60
CA THR A 173 6.60 13.02 3.25
C THR A 173 7.72 13.62 2.41
N THR A 174 8.69 12.80 1.96
CA THR A 174 9.76 13.23 1.05
C THR A 174 9.69 12.44 -0.25
N ASN A 175 10.00 13.06 -1.39
CA ASN A 175 10.19 12.34 -2.66
C ASN A 175 11.59 11.74 -2.81
N LEU A 176 12.39 11.68 -1.74
CA LEU A 176 13.62 10.87 -1.73
C LEU A 176 13.25 9.39 -1.74
N GLU A 177 14.16 8.52 -2.20
CA GLU A 177 13.85 7.09 -2.42
C GLU A 177 13.24 6.40 -1.19
N GLY A 178 13.73 6.70 0.01
CA GLY A 178 13.21 6.12 1.24
C GLY A 178 11.79 6.57 1.62
N GLY A 179 11.23 7.58 0.94
CA GLY A 179 9.85 8.03 1.17
C GLY A 179 8.83 7.50 0.17
N VAL A 180 9.27 6.99 -0.98
CA VAL A 180 8.40 6.64 -2.13
C VAL A 180 8.74 5.32 -2.82
N ARG A 181 9.83 4.65 -2.43
CA ARG A 181 10.21 3.34 -2.97
C ARG A 181 9.82 2.27 -1.96
N GLU A 182 8.78 1.54 -2.29
CA GLU A 182 8.16 0.57 -1.39
C GLU A 182 8.57 -0.88 -1.71
N PRO A 183 8.53 -1.79 -0.72
CA PRO A 183 8.56 -3.22 -1.02
C PRO A 183 7.35 -3.57 -1.88
N CYS A 184 7.53 -4.42 -2.90
CA CYS A 184 6.43 -4.94 -3.69
C CYS A 184 6.70 -6.41 -4.02
N LEU A 185 5.78 -7.29 -3.62
CA LEU A 185 5.79 -8.71 -3.95
C LEU A 185 4.51 -9.03 -4.72
N MET A 186 4.65 -9.74 -5.83
CA MET A 186 3.51 -10.25 -6.60
C MET A 186 3.67 -11.75 -6.78
N ARG A 187 2.63 -12.51 -6.44
CA ARG A 187 2.65 -13.96 -6.48
C ARG A 187 1.39 -14.49 -7.16
N TRP A 188 1.59 -15.32 -8.17
CA TRP A 188 0.53 -16.04 -8.85
C TRP A 188 1.10 -17.34 -9.46
N PRO A 189 1.01 -18.48 -8.74
CA PRO A 189 1.55 -19.75 -9.20
C PRO A 189 1.02 -20.12 -10.58
N GLY A 190 1.90 -20.62 -11.46
CA GLY A 190 1.58 -20.94 -12.85
C GLY A 190 1.44 -19.74 -13.79
N ARG A 191 1.58 -18.50 -13.29
CA ARG A 191 1.51 -17.27 -14.09
C ARG A 191 2.70 -16.35 -13.92
N ILE A 192 3.21 -16.22 -12.69
CA ILE A 192 4.41 -15.47 -12.35
C ILE A 192 5.53 -16.48 -12.07
N PRO A 193 6.66 -16.45 -12.80
CA PRO A 193 7.80 -17.31 -12.52
C PRO A 193 8.35 -17.10 -11.10
N ALA A 194 8.43 -18.19 -10.33
CA ALA A 194 8.87 -18.14 -8.93
C ALA A 194 10.34 -17.69 -8.80
N GLY A 195 10.65 -16.97 -7.72
CA GLY A 195 12.02 -16.56 -7.39
C GLY A 195 12.62 -15.51 -8.33
N THR A 196 11.81 -14.88 -9.18
CA THR A 196 12.28 -13.84 -10.09
C THR A 196 12.25 -12.45 -9.46
N THR A 197 13.01 -11.53 -10.06
CA THR A 197 13.04 -10.11 -9.67
C THR A 197 12.86 -9.24 -10.91
N CYS A 198 12.22 -8.08 -10.75
CA CYS A 198 12.00 -7.10 -11.82
C CYS A 198 12.55 -5.74 -11.38
N ASP A 199 13.38 -5.12 -12.21
CA ASP A 199 14.00 -3.81 -11.94
C ASP A 199 13.37 -2.66 -12.76
N ARG A 200 12.27 -2.96 -13.47
CA ARG A 200 11.49 -1.97 -14.24
C ARG A 200 10.76 -1.01 -13.31
N ILE A 201 10.51 0.21 -13.80
CA ILE A 201 9.83 1.25 -13.01
C ILE A 201 8.33 0.97 -12.97
N ALA A 202 7.84 0.58 -11.81
CA ALA A 202 6.43 0.43 -11.47
C ALA A 202 6.02 1.42 -10.36
N GLY A 203 4.73 1.71 -10.25
CA GLY A 203 4.14 2.45 -9.14
C GLY A 203 2.76 1.92 -8.78
N ASN A 204 2.25 2.26 -7.59
CA ASN A 204 0.93 1.81 -7.14
C ASN A 204 -0.21 2.20 -8.11
N ILE A 205 -0.02 3.29 -8.87
CA ILE A 205 -0.94 3.74 -9.93
C ILE A 205 -1.16 2.71 -11.05
N ASP A 206 -0.28 1.73 -11.20
CA ASP A 206 -0.35 0.68 -12.22
C ASP A 206 -1.26 -0.47 -11.88
N VAL A 207 -1.58 -0.64 -10.60
CA VAL A 207 -2.36 -1.77 -10.14
C VAL A 207 -3.72 -1.78 -10.83
N LEU A 208 -4.36 -0.62 -10.99
CA LEU A 208 -5.68 -0.51 -11.63
C LEU A 208 -5.69 -0.99 -13.09
N PRO A 209 -4.90 -0.42 -14.02
CA PRO A 209 -4.90 -0.89 -15.40
C PRO A 209 -4.38 -2.33 -15.54
N THR A 210 -3.44 -2.76 -14.69
CA THR A 210 -2.95 -4.14 -14.67
C THR A 210 -4.04 -5.12 -14.29
N LEU A 211 -4.77 -4.87 -13.20
CA LEU A 211 -5.88 -5.72 -12.78
C LEU A 211 -7.01 -5.68 -13.82
N ALA A 212 -7.37 -4.51 -14.34
CA ALA A 212 -8.36 -4.40 -15.40
C ALA A 212 -8.01 -5.31 -16.60
N LYS A 213 -6.75 -5.28 -17.06
CA LYS A 213 -6.25 -6.17 -18.12
C LYS A 213 -6.37 -7.64 -17.75
N VAL A 214 -5.87 -8.00 -16.57
CA VAL A 214 -5.83 -9.39 -16.06
C VAL A 214 -7.24 -10.00 -15.96
N ILE A 215 -8.24 -9.18 -15.62
CA ILE A 215 -9.65 -9.61 -15.49
C ILE A 215 -10.45 -9.42 -16.80
N GLY A 216 -9.80 -8.86 -17.82
CA GLY A 216 -10.42 -8.43 -19.07
C GLY A 216 -11.34 -7.21 -18.96
N ALA A 217 -11.46 -6.54 -17.81
CA ALA A 217 -12.28 -5.34 -17.68
C ALA A 217 -11.80 -4.18 -18.55
N GLN A 218 -12.73 -3.27 -18.85
CA GLN A 218 -12.40 -2.01 -19.51
C GLN A 218 -12.00 -0.97 -18.47
N VAL A 219 -11.03 -0.15 -18.82
CA VAL A 219 -10.70 1.07 -18.08
C VAL A 219 -11.46 2.26 -18.69
N PRO A 220 -11.63 3.38 -17.97
CA PRO A 220 -12.37 4.53 -18.45
C PRO A 220 -11.61 5.14 -19.63
N THR A 221 -12.33 5.45 -20.69
CA THR A 221 -11.80 6.13 -21.90
C THR A 221 -12.10 7.63 -21.90
N ASP A 222 -12.85 8.11 -20.90
CA ASP A 222 -13.28 9.50 -20.74
C ASP A 222 -12.26 10.38 -20.00
N ARG A 223 -11.15 9.80 -19.52
CA ARG A 223 -10.11 10.49 -18.76
C ARG A 223 -8.74 9.84 -18.96
N ILE A 224 -7.71 10.58 -18.61
CA ILE A 224 -6.33 10.08 -18.64
C ILE A 224 -6.09 9.19 -17.41
N LEU A 225 -5.48 8.02 -17.65
CA LEU A 225 -4.91 7.19 -16.60
C LEU A 225 -3.39 7.29 -16.64
N ASP A 226 -2.78 7.65 -15.51
CA ASP A 226 -1.31 7.70 -15.38
C ASP A 226 -0.68 6.29 -15.25
N GLY A 227 -1.46 5.34 -14.76
CA GLY A 227 -1.08 3.95 -14.63
C GLY A 227 -0.86 3.26 -15.97
N ARG A 228 -0.01 2.22 -15.97
CA ARG A 228 0.34 1.39 -17.11
C ARG A 228 0.11 -0.08 -16.77
N ASP A 229 -0.26 -0.86 -17.77
CA ASP A 229 -0.47 -2.30 -17.63
C ASP A 229 0.86 -3.04 -17.41
N LEU A 230 1.06 -3.61 -16.22
CA LEU A 230 2.23 -4.41 -15.84
C LEU A 230 2.09 -5.89 -16.20
N SER A 231 0.99 -6.34 -16.80
CA SER A 231 0.78 -7.76 -17.09
C SER A 231 1.89 -8.42 -17.92
N PRO A 232 2.59 -7.73 -18.87
CA PRO A 232 3.76 -8.31 -19.53
C PRO A 232 4.89 -8.64 -18.55
N LEU A 233 5.11 -7.79 -17.53
CA LEU A 233 6.16 -7.98 -16.51
C LEU A 233 5.83 -9.08 -15.50
N LEU A 234 4.55 -9.43 -15.33
CA LEU A 234 4.14 -10.56 -14.50
C LEU A 234 4.59 -11.88 -15.11
N ALA A 235 4.43 -12.02 -16.43
CA ALA A 235 4.79 -13.23 -17.17
C ALA A 235 6.29 -13.29 -17.48
N ASP A 236 6.89 -12.16 -17.85
CA ASP A 236 8.31 -12.05 -18.16
C ASP A 236 8.90 -10.79 -17.48
N PRO A 237 9.65 -10.94 -16.38
CA PRO A 237 10.25 -9.81 -15.67
C PRO A 237 11.32 -9.07 -16.51
N SER A 238 11.77 -9.66 -17.62
CA SER A 238 12.71 -9.06 -18.56
C SER A 238 12.05 -8.25 -19.68
N ALA A 239 10.71 -8.28 -19.79
CA ALA A 239 9.98 -7.57 -20.83
C ALA A 239 10.31 -6.04 -20.85
N PRO A 240 10.05 -5.37 -21.98
CA PRO A 240 10.31 -3.94 -22.10
C PRO A 240 9.63 -3.12 -20.99
N PRO A 241 10.23 -2.00 -20.54
CA PRO A 241 9.58 -1.12 -19.57
C PRO A 241 8.22 -0.64 -20.06
N VAL A 242 7.21 -0.68 -19.19
CA VAL A 242 5.86 -0.13 -19.50
C VAL A 242 5.83 1.40 -19.45
N ARG A 243 6.90 1.99 -18.89
CA ARG A 243 7.19 3.41 -18.85
C ARG A 243 8.70 3.64 -18.83
N ASP A 244 9.12 4.75 -19.42
CA ASP A 244 10.48 5.25 -19.27
C ASP A 244 10.60 6.29 -18.15
N THR A 245 9.51 7.00 -17.89
CA THR A 245 9.47 8.17 -16.99
C THR A 245 8.42 8.02 -15.89
N HIS A 246 8.77 8.39 -14.66
CA HIS A 246 7.87 8.45 -13.51
C HIS A 246 7.97 9.79 -12.80
N LEU A 247 6.82 10.34 -12.41
CA LEU A 247 6.70 11.68 -11.83
C LEU A 247 6.44 11.58 -10.32
N TYR A 248 7.12 12.40 -9.54
CA TYR A 248 6.97 12.47 -8.09
C TYR A 248 6.40 13.84 -7.72
N VAL A 249 5.20 13.83 -7.11
CA VAL A 249 4.46 15.02 -6.72
C VAL A 249 4.43 15.18 -5.21
N THR A 250 4.39 16.44 -4.75
CA THR A 250 4.17 16.76 -3.33
C THR A 250 2.69 16.60 -2.96
N ALA A 251 2.40 16.56 -1.65
CA ALA A 251 1.02 16.60 -1.16
C ALA A 251 0.22 17.83 -1.65
N SER A 252 0.90 18.92 -1.99
CA SER A 252 0.31 20.12 -2.62
C SER A 252 0.23 20.04 -4.15
N GLN A 253 0.33 18.83 -4.73
CA GLN A 253 0.25 18.55 -6.16
C GLN A 253 1.30 19.27 -7.03
N LYS A 254 2.43 19.65 -6.44
CA LYS A 254 3.57 20.20 -7.19
C LYS A 254 4.51 19.10 -7.62
N LEU A 255 4.90 19.08 -8.90
CA LEU A 255 5.96 18.20 -9.39
C LEU A 255 7.30 18.57 -8.73
N GLU A 256 7.89 17.63 -8.01
CA GLU A 256 9.13 17.83 -7.26
C GLU A 256 10.30 17.04 -7.84
N ALA A 257 10.04 15.84 -8.35
CA ALA A 257 11.08 15.04 -9.00
C ALA A 257 10.55 14.26 -10.21
N ILE A 258 11.47 13.95 -11.12
CA ILE A 258 11.23 13.15 -12.33
C ILE A 258 12.27 12.04 -12.33
N ARG A 259 11.85 10.78 -12.52
CA ARG A 259 12.76 9.67 -12.78
C ARG A 259 12.67 9.24 -14.23
N GLN A 260 13.81 9.10 -14.89
CA GLN A 260 13.94 8.50 -16.20
C GLN A 260 15.00 7.40 -16.15
N GLY A 261 14.56 6.14 -16.28
CA GLY A 261 15.41 4.98 -16.08
C GLY A 261 16.16 4.97 -14.73
N LYS A 262 17.49 5.08 -14.78
CA LYS A 262 18.37 5.06 -13.60
C LYS A 262 18.58 6.45 -12.96
N TRP A 263 18.11 7.51 -13.62
CA TRP A 263 18.32 8.88 -13.18
C TRP A 263 17.07 9.42 -12.52
N LYS A 264 17.24 10.12 -11.40
CA LYS A 264 16.18 10.89 -10.74
C LYS A 264 16.64 12.34 -10.60
N LEU A 265 15.91 13.25 -11.22
CA LEU A 265 16.11 14.69 -11.17
C LEU A 265 15.14 15.30 -10.17
N PHE A 266 15.64 16.10 -9.23
CA PHE A 266 14.82 16.97 -8.40
C PHE A 266 14.75 18.36 -9.05
N LEU A 267 13.54 18.87 -9.24
CA LEU A 267 13.29 20.19 -9.86
C LEU A 267 13.47 21.35 -8.87
N ILE A 268 13.35 21.04 -7.59
CA ILE A 268 13.57 21.94 -6.47
C ILE A 268 14.54 21.21 -5.54
N GLU A 269 15.54 21.92 -4.99
CA GLU A 269 16.41 21.31 -3.97
C GLU A 269 15.53 20.70 -2.85
N PRO A 270 15.60 19.38 -2.61
CA PRO A 270 14.78 18.76 -1.59
C PRO A 270 15.10 19.39 -0.23
N ALA A 271 14.06 19.69 0.55
CA ALA A 271 14.19 20.36 1.83
C ALA A 271 15.22 19.66 2.73
N LYS A 272 16.34 20.34 3.01
CA LYS A 272 17.43 19.81 3.85
C LYS A 272 16.90 19.47 5.25
N ARG A 273 17.35 18.34 5.81
CA ARG A 273 17.36 18.21 7.27
C ARG A 273 18.34 19.22 7.86
N LYS A 274 18.03 19.77 9.05
CA LYS A 274 19.02 20.52 9.84
C LYS A 274 20.26 19.62 10.04
N GLY A 275 21.37 19.99 9.41
CA GLY A 275 22.67 19.30 9.56
C GLY A 275 23.18 18.53 8.35
N GLU A 276 22.46 18.47 7.22
CA GLU A 276 23.00 17.87 5.99
C GLU A 276 23.77 18.89 5.12
N PRO A 277 24.96 18.54 4.60
CA PRO A 277 25.74 19.42 3.73
C PRO A 277 24.98 19.71 2.43
N SER A 278 25.17 20.92 1.90
CA SER A 278 24.61 21.34 0.61
C SER A 278 25.09 20.42 -0.51
N ARG A 279 24.15 19.84 -1.27
CA ARG A 279 24.42 19.26 -2.59
C ARG A 279 24.10 20.32 -3.64
N PRO A 280 24.90 20.44 -4.71
CA PRO A 280 24.61 21.37 -5.80
C PRO A 280 23.23 21.08 -6.42
N ALA A 281 22.55 22.12 -6.86
CA ALA A 281 21.18 22.14 -7.41
C ALA A 281 20.92 21.16 -8.58
N LEU A 282 21.98 20.56 -9.15
CA LEU A 282 21.93 19.40 -10.02
C LEU A 282 22.68 18.25 -9.35
N SER A 283 21.98 17.45 -8.55
CA SER A 283 22.51 16.17 -8.09
C SER A 283 21.85 15.05 -8.89
N LEU A 284 22.55 14.56 -9.91
CA LEU A 284 22.23 13.29 -10.55
C LEU A 284 22.58 12.17 -9.56
N SER A 285 21.58 11.62 -8.84
CA SER A 285 21.82 10.45 -8.00
C SER A 285 21.79 9.17 -8.84
N THR A 286 22.93 8.51 -9.03
CA THR A 286 23.00 7.18 -9.63
C THR A 286 22.76 6.10 -8.58
N SER A 287 21.89 5.13 -8.86
CA SER A 287 21.54 4.06 -7.92
C SER A 287 22.52 2.86 -7.88
N ARG A 288 23.82 3.06 -8.09
CA ARG A 288 24.79 1.93 -8.01
C ARG A 288 25.39 1.83 -6.61
N ARG A 289 25.09 0.73 -5.91
CA ARG A 289 25.86 0.24 -4.75
C ARG A 289 27.23 -0.25 -5.23
N THR A 290 28.30 0.28 -4.66
CA THR A 290 29.55 -0.47 -4.45
C THR A 290 29.55 -0.95 -3.00
N TRP A 291 29.90 -2.21 -2.78
CA TRP A 291 30.10 -2.80 -1.45
C TRP A 291 31.41 -2.26 -0.83
N PRO A 292 31.50 -2.07 0.50
CA PRO A 292 32.62 -1.36 1.09
C PRO A 292 33.83 -2.28 1.36
N ASN A 293 35.01 -1.87 0.90
CA ASN A 293 36.28 -2.22 1.53
C ASN A 293 36.79 -1.02 2.34
N THR A 294 36.96 -1.26 3.64
CA THR A 294 38.01 -0.81 4.57
C THR A 294 38.47 0.67 4.65
N THR A 295 38.24 1.27 5.83
CA THR A 295 39.06 2.22 6.64
C THR A 295 39.68 3.48 6.01
N MET A 296 39.33 4.67 6.55
CA MET A 296 40.22 5.47 7.43
C MET A 296 39.55 6.75 7.96
N SER A 297 40.05 7.17 9.13
CA SER A 297 39.62 8.26 10.02
C SER A 297 39.98 9.69 9.57
N ARG A 298 39.26 10.72 10.04
CA ARG A 298 39.74 11.71 11.05
C ARG A 298 38.74 12.85 11.34
N ARG A 299 39.03 13.50 12.48
CA ARG A 299 38.24 14.37 13.38
C ARG A 299 38.00 15.83 12.94
N SER A 300 36.94 16.39 13.53
CA SER A 300 36.71 17.76 14.07
C SER A 300 36.64 18.97 13.12
N THR A 301 35.65 19.87 13.25
CA THR A 301 35.70 21.07 14.14
C THR A 301 34.30 21.74 14.20
N ARG A 302 33.76 21.98 15.42
CA ARG A 302 33.56 23.26 16.18
C ARG A 302 32.46 24.26 15.73
N LYS A 303 31.59 24.53 16.73
CA LYS A 303 30.51 25.52 17.01
C LYS A 303 30.57 26.91 16.32
N TRP A 304 29.40 27.46 15.92
CA TRP A 304 28.66 28.61 16.54
C TRP A 304 27.38 28.97 15.73
N SER A 305 26.61 29.94 16.23
CA SER A 305 25.16 29.97 16.43
C SER A 305 24.32 30.97 15.60
N ARG A 306 22.97 30.75 15.59
CA ARG A 306 21.80 31.70 15.52
C ARG A 306 21.72 32.61 14.26
N SER A 307 20.60 32.80 13.55
CA SER A 307 19.25 33.26 13.94
C SER A 307 18.32 33.36 12.71
N CYS A 308 17.00 33.49 12.94
CA CYS A 308 15.88 33.84 12.02
C CYS A 308 15.34 32.72 11.09
N ASP A 309 14.04 32.50 10.90
CA ASP A 309 12.87 33.35 11.14
C ASP A 309 11.60 32.49 11.42
N ARG A 310 10.74 32.99 12.30
CA ARG A 310 9.50 32.33 12.78
C ARG A 310 8.29 32.98 12.12
N ARG A 311 7.43 32.21 11.46
CA ARG A 311 6.01 32.58 11.29
C ARG A 311 5.14 31.65 12.13
N ARG A 312 4.52 32.21 13.18
CA ARG A 312 3.57 31.53 14.10
C ARG A 312 2.13 31.95 13.75
N ARG A 313 1.19 31.06 14.07
CA ARG A 313 -0.26 31.38 14.16
C ARG A 313 -0.56 32.19 15.44
N PRO A 314 -1.69 32.92 15.48
CA PRO A 314 -2.08 33.76 16.62
C PRO A 314 -2.27 33.02 17.96
N ASP A 315 -2.48 31.70 17.95
CA ASP A 315 -2.71 30.88 19.15
C ASP A 315 -1.45 30.17 19.68
N GLY A 316 -0.27 30.48 19.12
CA GLY A 316 1.01 29.94 19.59
C GLY A 316 1.23 28.45 19.32
N ARG A 317 0.30 27.75 18.65
CA ARG A 317 0.46 26.33 18.29
C ARG A 317 1.08 26.16 16.90
N ASN A 318 2.11 25.32 16.83
CA ASN A 318 2.65 24.86 15.55
C ASN A 318 1.62 23.96 14.88
N TRP A 319 1.50 24.05 13.55
CA TRP A 319 0.93 22.95 12.76
C TRP A 319 1.75 21.69 13.04
N ARG A 320 1.19 20.72 13.77
CA ARG A 320 1.76 19.38 13.83
C ARG A 320 1.37 18.67 12.54
N ARG A 321 2.33 18.46 11.64
CA ARG A 321 2.18 17.48 10.55
C ARG A 321 1.83 16.14 11.19
N THR A 322 0.69 15.58 10.81
CA THR A 322 0.36 14.17 11.01
C THR A 322 1.46 13.36 10.33
N SER A 323 2.17 12.55 11.12
CA SER A 323 3.12 11.59 10.60
C SER A 323 2.39 10.27 10.54
N ASP A 324 1.64 10.04 9.47
CA ASP A 324 1.07 8.73 9.25
C ASP A 324 2.23 7.71 9.11
N GLN A 325 2.23 6.45 9.55
CA GLN A 325 3.29 5.49 9.11
C GLN A 325 2.89 4.80 7.80
N SER A 326 3.78 3.95 7.29
CA SER A 326 3.58 3.05 6.16
C SER A 326 2.63 1.90 6.53
N GLU A 327 1.55 1.73 5.79
CA GLU A 327 0.61 0.62 5.96
C GLU A 327 0.93 -0.48 4.94
N SER A 328 0.91 -1.72 5.39
CA SER A 328 1.03 -2.85 4.47
C SER A 328 -0.30 -3.07 3.77
N VAL A 329 -0.25 -3.29 2.47
CA VAL A 329 -1.42 -3.54 1.63
C VAL A 329 -1.29 -4.92 1.04
N ALA A 330 -2.23 -5.81 1.38
CA ALA A 330 -2.43 -7.06 0.68
C ALA A 330 -3.65 -6.94 -0.25
N MET A 331 -3.47 -7.24 -1.53
CA MET A 331 -4.55 -7.37 -2.50
C MET A 331 -4.61 -8.82 -2.96
N VAL A 332 -5.74 -9.48 -2.73
CA VAL A 332 -5.96 -10.89 -3.08
C VAL A 332 -7.09 -10.96 -4.08
N TRP A 333 -6.84 -11.63 -5.20
CA TRP A 333 -7.73 -11.56 -6.34
C TRP A 333 -7.73 -12.87 -7.13
N THR A 334 -8.91 -13.37 -7.49
CA THR A 334 -9.05 -14.61 -8.29
C THR A 334 -9.61 -14.34 -9.68
N PRO A 335 -9.07 -14.88 -10.80
CA PRO A 335 -9.70 -14.73 -12.12
C PRO A 335 -11.13 -15.28 -12.17
N PRO A 336 -11.97 -14.79 -13.11
CA PRO A 336 -13.29 -15.37 -13.31
C PRO A 336 -13.15 -16.85 -13.67
N ASN A 337 -14.01 -17.69 -13.08
CA ASN A 337 -14.01 -19.11 -13.35
C ASN A 337 -14.29 -19.36 -14.85
N PRO A 338 -13.44 -20.08 -15.60
CA PRO A 338 -13.75 -20.51 -16.96
C PRO A 338 -14.71 -21.70 -16.90
N ARG A 339 -15.89 -21.55 -16.30
CA ARG A 339 -16.98 -22.51 -16.52
C ARG A 339 -17.94 -21.89 -17.53
N PRO A 340 -18.05 -22.41 -18.76
CA PRO A 340 -19.17 -22.06 -19.60
C PRO A 340 -20.45 -22.47 -18.86
N ARG A 341 -21.47 -21.61 -18.84
CA ARG A 341 -22.82 -22.05 -18.47
C ARG A 341 -23.12 -23.28 -19.33
N PRO A 342 -23.55 -24.43 -18.75
CA PRO A 342 -24.02 -25.53 -19.58
C PRO A 342 -25.12 -24.98 -20.48
N ARG A 343 -24.98 -25.14 -21.80
CA ARG A 343 -26.08 -24.88 -22.72
C ARG A 343 -27.27 -25.71 -22.24
N PRO A 344 -28.49 -25.17 -22.18
CA PRO A 344 -29.65 -26.01 -21.96
C PRO A 344 -29.64 -27.14 -23.00
N PRO A 345 -30.02 -28.37 -22.63
CA PRO A 345 -30.12 -29.45 -23.60
C PRO A 345 -31.01 -28.99 -24.76
N PRO A 346 -30.71 -29.36 -26.01
CA PRO A 346 -31.56 -29.00 -27.14
C PRO A 346 -32.96 -29.52 -26.84
N GLY A 347 -33.89 -28.59 -26.60
CA GLY A 347 -35.28 -28.89 -26.35
C GLY A 347 -35.80 -29.71 -27.53
N GLY A 348 -36.25 -30.92 -27.24
CA GLY A 348 -36.99 -31.73 -28.19
C GLY A 348 -38.22 -30.96 -28.65
N TYR A 349 -38.45 -30.99 -29.96
CA TYR A 349 -39.72 -30.58 -30.54
C TYR A 349 -40.85 -31.43 -29.95
N PRO A 350 -41.99 -30.84 -29.56
CA PRO A 350 -43.23 -31.59 -29.42
C PRO A 350 -43.76 -31.94 -30.81
N THR A 351 -44.32 -33.14 -30.88
CA THR A 351 -45.00 -33.83 -31.99
C THR A 351 -46.01 -33.00 -32.76
#